data_AF-A0A118HNL0-F1
#
_entry.id   AF-A0A118HNL0-F1
#
_cell.length_a   1.000
_cell.length_b   1.000
_cell.length_c   1.000
_cell.angle_alpha   90.00
_cell.angle_beta   90.00
_cell.angle_gamma   90.00
#
_symmetry.space_group_name_H-M   'P 1'
#
loop_
_entity.id
_entity.type
_entity.pdbx_description
1 polymer ?
#
loop_
_entity_poly.entity_id
_entity_poly.type
_entity_poly.pdbx_seq_one_letter_code
_entity_poly.pdbx_strand_id
1 'polypeptide(L)'
;MTPILMGVSVINHLMAYRELLLEQKVSLTDPVTGQAIALKDLTLPQLYDVLTTPAHQATVRAALNGLPFAQLRFDQFMAKLVQPKEMGAFLERAETGLRWHLQRVYRARCDIVHSAGRMINIALLCANLEAYLKSVLTALLAAFGSIPTLGSPQEFFLRAERSYLNAASALKSGDAGPLKVFLVELRPPAA
;
A
#
# COMPACT_ATOMS: atom_id res chain seq x y z
N MET A 1 12.46 -2.28 -7.68
CA MET A 1 12.09 -1.62 -6.40
C MET A 1 10.75 -0.90 -6.48
N THR A 2 10.55 -0.02 -7.48
CA THR A 2 9.30 0.74 -7.67
C THR A 2 8.01 -0.11 -7.59
N PRO A 3 7.88 -1.24 -8.31
CA PRO A 3 6.68 -2.10 -8.21
C PRO A 3 6.30 -2.46 -6.77
N ILE A 4 7.28 -2.90 -6.00
CA ILE A 4 7.11 -3.31 -4.60
C ILE A 4 6.64 -2.13 -3.75
N LEU A 5 7.27 -0.96 -3.90
CA LEU A 5 6.90 0.24 -3.14
C LEU A 5 5.49 0.73 -3.48
N MET A 6 5.02 0.53 -4.71
CA MET A 6 3.64 0.84 -5.10
C MET A 6 2.65 -0.07 -4.38
N GLY A 7 2.88 -1.38 -4.38
CA GLY A 7 2.05 -2.32 -3.62
C GLY A 7 2.11 -2.06 -2.11
N VAL A 8 3.31 -1.85 -1.55
CA VAL A 8 3.50 -1.49 -0.13
C VAL A 8 2.75 -0.19 0.22
N SER A 9 2.68 0.79 -0.67
CA SER A 9 1.92 2.01 -0.41
C SER A 9 0.44 1.73 -0.15
N VAL A 10 -0.16 0.79 -0.90
CA VAL A 10 -1.56 0.36 -0.70
C VAL A 10 -1.69 -0.45 0.59
N ILE A 11 -0.77 -1.40 0.83
CA ILE A 11 -0.73 -2.21 2.05
C ILE A 11 -0.69 -1.31 3.28
N ASN A 12 0.17 -0.29 3.28
CA ASN A 12 0.31 0.62 4.42
C ASN A 12 -0.99 1.39 4.69
N HIS A 13 -1.71 1.84 3.66
CA HIS A 13 -3.01 2.48 3.86
C HIS A 13 -4.05 1.49 4.40
N LEU A 14 -4.15 0.29 3.81
CA LEU A 14 -5.08 -0.75 4.28
C LEU A 14 -4.82 -1.11 5.75
N MET A 15 -3.56 -1.31 6.12
CA MET A 15 -3.19 -1.61 7.51
C MET A 15 -3.46 -0.44 8.45
N ALA A 16 -3.14 0.79 8.04
CA ALA A 16 -3.45 1.97 8.84
C ALA A 16 -4.95 2.10 9.12
N TYR A 17 -5.80 1.81 8.13
CA TYR A 17 -7.25 1.81 8.34
C TYR A 17 -7.72 0.61 9.17
N ARG A 18 -7.11 -0.57 9.04
CA ARG A 18 -7.40 -1.70 9.94
C ARG A 18 -7.16 -1.29 11.40
N GLU A 19 -5.99 -0.74 11.70
CA GLU A 19 -5.65 -0.31 13.07
C GLU A 19 -6.60 0.78 13.57
N LEU A 20 -6.89 1.80 12.74
CA LEU A 20 -7.86 2.84 13.10
C LEU A 20 -9.24 2.25 13.43
N LEU A 21 -9.73 1.31 12.62
CA LEU A 21 -11.05 0.70 12.85
C LEU A 21 -11.08 -0.15 14.12
N LEU A 22 -9.99 -0.86 14.42
CA LEU A 22 -9.84 -1.61 15.67
C LEU A 22 -9.80 -0.67 16.88
N GLU A 23 -9.06 0.44 16.80
CA GLU A 23 -8.98 1.45 17.84
C GLU A 23 -10.33 2.11 18.12
N GLN A 24 -11.08 2.45 17.06
CA GLN A 24 -12.43 3.00 17.16
C GLN A 24 -13.51 1.95 17.45
N LYS A 25 -13.12 0.67 17.65
CA LYS A 25 -14.02 -0.46 17.97
C LYS A 25 -15.17 -0.61 16.98
N VAL A 26 -14.91 -0.34 15.71
CA VAL A 26 -15.94 -0.42 14.66
C VAL A 26 -16.33 -1.88 14.45
N SER A 27 -17.62 -2.17 14.63
CA SER A 27 -18.19 -3.49 14.38
C SER A 27 -18.82 -3.49 12.99
N LEU A 28 -18.28 -4.31 12.08
CA LEU A 28 -18.85 -4.53 10.76
C LEU A 28 -19.55 -5.88 10.73
N THR A 29 -20.67 -5.95 10.02
CA THR A 29 -21.43 -7.18 9.80
C THR A 29 -21.53 -7.46 8.32
N ASP A 30 -21.31 -8.70 7.93
CA ASP A 30 -21.50 -9.15 6.56
C ASP A 30 -22.96 -8.92 6.14
N PRO A 31 -23.22 -8.17 5.06
CA PRO A 31 -24.58 -7.85 4.63
C PRO A 31 -25.38 -9.06 4.15
N VAL A 32 -24.73 -10.17 3.81
CA VAL A 32 -25.39 -11.40 3.32
C VAL A 32 -25.67 -12.37 4.46
N THR A 33 -24.66 -12.62 5.31
CA THR A 33 -24.76 -13.64 6.37
C THR A 33 -25.21 -13.06 7.71
N GLY A 34 -25.14 -11.74 7.90
CA GLY A 34 -25.42 -11.05 9.15
C GLY A 34 -24.36 -11.30 10.23
N GLN A 35 -23.29 -12.04 9.93
CA GLN A 35 -22.24 -12.36 10.90
C GLN A 35 -21.27 -11.21 11.11
N ALA A 36 -20.74 -11.10 12.33
CA ALA A 36 -19.72 -10.11 12.66
C ALA A 36 -18.41 -10.41 11.91
N ILE A 37 -17.82 -9.39 11.30
CA ILE A 37 -16.55 -9.48 10.58
C ILE A 37 -15.40 -9.24 11.56
N ALA A 38 -14.55 -10.24 11.75
CA ALA A 38 -13.34 -10.13 12.54
C ALA A 38 -12.24 -9.38 11.77
N LEU A 39 -12.22 -8.04 11.89
CA LEU A 39 -11.28 -7.15 11.17
C LEU A 39 -9.80 -7.54 11.32
N LYS A 40 -9.41 -8.10 12.47
CA LYS A 40 -8.03 -8.51 12.76
C LYS A 40 -7.56 -9.65 11.86
N ASP A 41 -8.45 -10.57 11.54
CA ASP A 41 -8.14 -11.84 10.88
C ASP A 41 -8.28 -11.75 9.35
N LEU A 42 -8.72 -10.61 8.84
CA LEU A 42 -8.86 -10.40 7.40
C LEU A 42 -7.49 -10.42 6.70
N THR A 43 -7.42 -11.18 5.62
CA THR A 43 -6.35 -11.05 4.62
C THR A 43 -6.44 -9.69 3.91
N LEU A 44 -5.39 -9.28 3.22
CA LEU A 44 -5.38 -8.01 2.47
C LEU A 44 -6.50 -7.94 1.41
N PRO A 45 -6.77 -8.98 0.60
CA PRO A 45 -7.90 -8.98 -0.34
C PRO A 45 -9.25 -8.87 0.36
N GLN A 46 -9.47 -9.61 1.45
CA GLN A 46 -10.72 -9.54 2.20
C GLN A 46 -10.92 -8.15 2.81
N LEU A 47 -9.87 -7.55 3.36
CA LEU A 47 -9.93 -6.19 3.88
C LEU A 47 -10.22 -5.18 2.76
N TYR A 48 -9.61 -5.34 1.58
CA TYR A 48 -9.91 -4.53 0.41
C TYR A 48 -11.41 -4.61 0.09
N ASP A 49 -11.95 -5.82 -0.05
CA ASP A 49 -13.34 -6.06 -0.42
C ASP A 49 -14.32 -5.50 0.63
N VAL A 50 -14.02 -5.73 1.92
CA VAL A 50 -14.79 -5.18 3.05
C VAL A 50 -14.83 -3.66 2.98
N LEU A 51 -13.70 -2.99 2.77
CA LEU A 51 -13.62 -1.53 2.73
C LEU A 51 -14.24 -0.94 1.46
N THR A 52 -14.30 -1.68 0.35
CA THR A 52 -15.02 -1.23 -0.85
C THR A 52 -16.54 -1.39 -0.79
N THR A 53 -17.05 -2.12 0.20
CA THR A 53 -18.50 -2.37 0.34
C THR A 53 -19.22 -1.10 0.84
N PRO A 54 -20.23 -0.58 0.12
CA PRO A 54 -20.89 0.67 0.50
C PRO A 54 -21.52 0.67 1.90
N ALA A 55 -22.13 -0.46 2.30
CA ALA A 55 -22.72 -0.60 3.63
C ALA A 55 -21.67 -0.45 4.75
N HIS A 56 -20.51 -1.07 4.58
CA HIS A 56 -19.41 -0.92 5.53
C HIS A 56 -18.86 0.50 5.56
N GLN A 57 -18.74 1.17 4.41
CA GLN A 57 -18.28 2.57 4.37
C GLN A 57 -19.21 3.50 5.13
N ALA A 58 -20.53 3.31 5.04
CA ALA A 58 -21.49 4.09 5.81
C ALA A 58 -21.30 3.88 7.31
N THR A 59 -21.14 2.63 7.76
CA THR A 59 -20.86 2.30 9.17
C THR A 59 -19.56 2.94 9.66
N VAL A 60 -18.49 2.85 8.87
CA VAL A 60 -17.20 3.45 9.20
C VAL A 60 -17.31 4.97 9.30
N ARG A 61 -17.97 5.62 8.35
CA ARG A 61 -18.19 7.08 8.38
C ARG A 61 -18.95 7.52 9.61
N ALA A 62 -19.99 6.78 10.00
CA ALA A 62 -20.74 7.06 11.22
C ALA A 62 -19.85 6.95 12.46
N ALA A 63 -18.99 5.92 12.53
CA ALA A 63 -18.04 5.75 13.63
C ALA A 63 -16.96 6.84 13.67
N LEU A 64 -16.56 7.39 12.51
CA LEU A 64 -15.54 8.43 12.41
C LEU A 64 -16.08 9.86 12.54
N ASN A 65 -17.38 10.07 12.78
CA ASN A 65 -18.01 11.39 12.83
C ASN A 65 -17.36 12.34 13.87
N GLY A 66 -16.82 11.80 14.96
CA GLY A 66 -16.08 12.57 15.97
C GLY A 66 -14.63 12.92 15.60
N LEU A 67 -14.14 12.45 14.46
CA LEU A 67 -12.73 12.53 14.04
C LEU A 67 -12.64 13.10 12.61
N PRO A 68 -12.86 14.41 12.42
CA PRO A 68 -13.05 15.00 11.10
C PRO A 68 -11.83 14.81 10.17
N PHE A 69 -10.61 14.84 10.71
CA PHE A 69 -9.41 14.57 9.92
C PHE A 69 -9.33 13.10 9.49
N ALA A 70 -9.64 12.16 10.38
CA ALA A 70 -9.63 10.74 10.05
C ALA A 70 -10.70 10.41 8.99
N GLN A 71 -11.89 10.98 9.14
CA GLN A 71 -12.97 10.85 8.16
C GLN A 71 -12.58 11.40 6.79
N LEU A 72 -12.01 12.61 6.73
CA LEU A 72 -11.54 13.21 5.47
C LEU A 72 -10.50 12.32 4.77
N ARG A 73 -9.52 11.80 5.52
CA ARG A 73 -8.47 10.93 4.98
C ARG A 73 -9.05 9.60 4.50
N PHE A 74 -9.97 9.02 5.28
CA PHE A 74 -10.69 7.81 4.92
C PHE A 74 -11.44 8.00 3.60
N ASP A 75 -12.24 9.06 3.47
CA ASP A 75 -12.99 9.36 2.26
C ASP A 75 -12.11 9.53 1.02
N GLN A 76 -10.99 10.26 1.15
CA GLN A 76 -10.02 10.42 0.07
C GLN A 76 -9.41 9.09 -0.40
N PHE A 77 -9.19 8.15 0.51
CA PHE A 77 -8.62 6.85 0.16
C PHE A 77 -9.69 5.89 -0.37
N MET A 78 -10.88 5.84 0.25
CA MET A 78 -12.00 5.01 -0.20
C MET A 78 -12.45 5.38 -1.61
N ALA A 79 -12.48 6.68 -1.96
CA ALA A 79 -12.78 7.13 -3.32
C ALA A 79 -11.86 6.48 -4.38
N LYS A 80 -10.60 6.24 -4.02
CA LYS A 80 -9.61 5.55 -4.87
C LYS A 80 -9.80 4.05 -4.84
N LEU A 81 -10.08 3.49 -3.66
CA LEU A 81 -10.20 2.04 -3.45
C LEU A 81 -11.41 1.45 -4.19
N VAL A 82 -12.54 2.17 -4.21
CA VAL A 82 -13.79 1.75 -4.86
C VAL A 82 -13.70 1.78 -6.38
N GLN A 83 -12.89 2.68 -6.94
CA GLN A 83 -12.77 2.87 -8.39
C GLN A 83 -11.40 2.41 -8.88
N PRO A 84 -11.30 1.25 -9.56
CA PRO A 84 -10.00 0.68 -9.98
C PRO A 84 -9.15 1.65 -10.81
N LYS A 85 -9.77 2.46 -11.68
CA LYS A 85 -9.06 3.48 -12.46
C LYS A 85 -8.42 4.56 -11.58
N GLU A 86 -9.11 5.01 -10.55
CA GLU A 86 -8.58 5.99 -9.58
C GLU A 86 -7.47 5.39 -8.72
N MET A 87 -7.57 4.10 -8.37
CA MET A 87 -6.46 3.37 -7.75
C MET A 87 -5.24 3.33 -8.69
N GLY A 88 -5.44 3.06 -9.98
CA GLY A 88 -4.38 3.13 -10.98
C GLY A 88 -3.71 4.51 -11.02
N ALA A 89 -4.51 5.58 -11.10
CA ALA A 89 -4.00 6.97 -11.08
C ALA A 89 -3.32 7.34 -9.76
N PHE A 90 -3.71 6.73 -8.64
CA PHE A 90 -3.00 6.86 -7.37
C PHE A 90 -1.61 6.24 -7.42
N LEU A 91 -1.49 5.02 -7.96
CA LEU A 91 -0.20 4.33 -8.09
C LEU A 91 0.75 5.08 -9.04
N GLU A 92 0.26 5.58 -10.18
CA GLU A 92 1.08 6.38 -11.12
C GLU A 92 1.61 7.67 -10.48
N ARG A 93 0.80 8.33 -9.65
CA ARG A 93 1.22 9.50 -8.87
C ARG A 93 2.25 9.15 -7.80
N ALA A 94 2.04 8.05 -7.08
CA ALA A 94 2.98 7.57 -6.07
C ALA A 94 4.34 7.21 -6.69
N GLU A 95 4.33 6.58 -7.88
CA GLU A 95 5.52 6.25 -8.65
C GLU A 95 6.26 7.51 -9.10
N THR A 96 5.55 8.50 -9.63
CA THR A 96 6.13 9.79 -10.01
C THR A 96 6.75 10.50 -8.81
N GLY A 97 6.07 10.49 -7.66
CA GLY A 97 6.58 11.04 -6.42
C GLY A 97 7.87 10.35 -5.96
N LEU A 98 7.90 9.02 -5.99
CA LEU A 98 9.10 8.24 -5.68
C LEU A 98 10.27 8.61 -6.60
N ARG A 99 10.03 8.72 -7.90
CA ARG A 99 11.05 9.14 -8.86
C ARG A 99 11.61 10.52 -8.53
N TRP A 100 10.76 11.49 -8.19
CA TRP A 100 11.22 12.81 -7.75
C TRP A 100 12.00 12.76 -6.45
N HIS A 101 11.61 11.90 -5.50
CA HIS A 101 12.35 11.70 -4.26
C HIS A 101 13.76 11.16 -4.54
N LEU A 102 13.89 10.15 -5.39
CA LEU A 102 15.18 9.59 -5.79
C LEU A 102 16.04 10.60 -6.54
N GLN A 103 15.45 11.42 -7.41
CA GLN A 103 16.17 12.51 -8.08
C GLN A 103 16.70 13.56 -7.08
N ARG A 104 15.92 13.90 -6.05
CA ARG A 104 16.39 14.80 -4.98
C ARG A 104 17.56 14.20 -4.21
N VAL A 105 17.51 12.91 -3.89
CA VAL A 105 18.63 12.18 -3.26
C VAL A 105 19.87 12.17 -4.14
N TYR A 106 19.71 11.98 -5.45
CA TYR A 106 20.83 12.00 -6.37
C TYR A 106 21.50 13.38 -6.43
N ARG A 107 20.71 14.45 -6.54
CA ARG A 107 21.23 15.84 -6.53
C ARG A 107 21.95 16.16 -5.23
N ALA A 108 21.30 15.83 -4.11
CA ALA A 108 21.87 15.89 -2.76
C ALA A 108 23.27 15.28 -2.67
N ARG A 109 23.44 14.06 -3.19
CA ARG A 109 24.74 13.37 -3.22
C ARG A 109 25.75 14.12 -4.09
N CYS A 110 25.35 14.63 -5.25
CA CYS A 110 26.23 15.42 -6.11
C CYS A 110 26.67 16.73 -5.45
N ASP A 111 25.79 17.43 -4.75
CA ASP A 111 26.11 18.70 -4.07
C ASP A 111 27.08 18.50 -2.91
N ILE A 112 26.93 17.39 -2.16
CA ILE A 112 27.88 17.00 -1.11
C ILE A 112 29.27 16.74 -1.70
N VAL A 113 29.35 15.95 -2.79
CA VAL A 113 30.62 15.50 -3.38
C VAL A 113 31.34 16.63 -4.13
N HIS A 114 30.62 17.42 -4.92
CA HIS A 114 31.24 18.39 -5.84
C HIS A 114 31.23 19.82 -5.33
N SER A 115 30.33 20.17 -4.42
CA SER A 115 30.14 21.55 -3.98
C SER A 115 30.39 21.74 -2.49
N ALA A 116 30.70 20.67 -1.74
CA ALA A 116 30.78 20.67 -0.27
C ALA A 116 29.57 21.37 0.37
N GLY A 117 28.43 21.34 -0.31
CA GLY A 117 27.28 22.17 0.02
C GLY A 117 26.61 21.67 1.30
N ARG A 118 26.28 22.59 2.22
CA ARG A 118 25.40 22.27 3.34
C ARG A 118 24.01 22.01 2.82
N MET A 119 23.53 20.78 3.00
CA MET A 119 22.18 20.40 2.61
C MET A 119 21.18 20.58 3.75
N ILE A 120 20.08 21.27 3.45
CA ILE A 120 18.91 21.35 4.33
C ILE A 120 18.12 20.04 4.17
N ASN A 121 17.63 19.48 5.28
CA ASN A 121 16.78 18.27 5.31
C ASN A 121 17.45 16.95 4.89
N ILE A 122 18.78 16.80 5.01
CA ILE A 122 19.45 15.53 4.73
C ILE A 122 18.89 14.37 5.56
N ALA A 123 18.55 14.63 6.83
CA ALA A 123 17.95 13.64 7.72
C ALA A 123 16.61 13.11 7.17
N LEU A 124 15.76 14.00 6.63
CA LEU A 124 14.49 13.61 6.01
C LEU A 124 14.71 12.78 4.73
N LEU A 125 15.70 13.11 3.92
CA LEU A 125 16.04 12.33 2.73
C LEU A 125 16.53 10.93 3.12
N CYS A 126 17.41 10.82 4.11
CA CYS A 126 17.88 9.54 4.65
C CYS A 126 16.74 8.71 5.23
N ALA A 127 15.84 9.31 6.02
CA ALA A 127 14.69 8.61 6.59
C ALA A 127 13.76 8.02 5.51
N ASN A 128 13.54 8.76 4.41
CA ASN A 128 12.75 8.25 3.28
C ASN A 128 13.45 7.07 2.58
N LEU A 129 14.76 7.16 2.34
CA LEU A 129 15.54 6.05 1.75
C LEU A 129 15.52 4.82 2.64
N GLU A 130 15.70 5.01 3.94
CA GLU A 130 15.64 3.95 4.93
C GLU A 130 14.26 3.27 4.92
N ALA A 131 13.17 4.04 4.90
CA ALA A 131 11.83 3.52 4.81
C ALA A 131 11.59 2.69 3.54
N TYR A 132 12.09 3.16 2.38
CA TYR A 132 12.00 2.42 1.12
C TYR A 132 12.77 1.11 1.16
N LEU A 133 14.00 1.15 1.67
CA LEU A 133 14.84 -0.02 1.76
C LEU A 133 14.23 -1.06 2.72
N LYS A 134 13.79 -0.63 3.91
CA LYS A 134 13.10 -1.48 4.88
C LYS A 134 11.85 -2.13 4.30
N SER A 135 11.03 -1.36 3.59
CA SER A 135 9.81 -1.87 2.95
C SER A 135 10.12 -2.98 1.94
N VAL A 136 11.13 -2.77 1.10
CA VAL A 136 11.53 -3.72 0.06
C VAL A 136 12.15 -4.97 0.66
N LEU A 137 13.04 -4.82 1.64
CA LEU A 137 13.65 -5.93 2.35
C LEU A 137 12.61 -6.77 3.10
N THR A 138 11.63 -6.12 3.74
CA THR A 138 10.55 -6.81 4.45
C THR A 138 9.72 -7.66 3.49
N ALA A 139 9.33 -7.10 2.33
CA ALA A 139 8.59 -7.83 1.32
C ALA A 139 9.42 -9.00 0.73
N LEU A 140 10.71 -8.77 0.46
CA LEU A 140 11.61 -9.81 -0.03
C LEU A 140 11.75 -10.98 0.95
N LEU A 141 11.98 -10.68 2.24
CA LEU A 141 12.11 -11.70 3.28
C LEU A 141 10.80 -12.47 3.48
N ALA A 142 9.66 -11.78 3.46
CA ALA A 142 8.34 -12.42 3.54
C ALA A 142 8.08 -13.36 2.35
N ALA A 143 8.54 -12.99 1.15
CA ALA A 143 8.42 -13.84 -0.04
C ALA A 143 9.32 -15.08 0.05
N PHE A 144 10.56 -14.95 0.54
CA PHE A 144 11.44 -16.11 0.76
C PHE A 144 10.89 -17.08 1.82
N GLY A 145 10.23 -16.57 2.86
CA GLY A 145 9.62 -17.42 3.89
C GLY A 145 8.36 -18.16 3.41
N SER A 146 7.70 -17.68 2.37
CA SER A 146 6.38 -18.18 1.95
C SER A 146 6.35 -18.89 0.59
N ILE A 147 7.32 -18.62 -0.29
CA ILE A 147 7.38 -19.18 -1.65
C ILE A 147 8.57 -20.15 -1.74
N PRO A 148 8.35 -21.48 -1.63
CA PRO A 148 9.43 -22.47 -1.60
C PRO A 148 10.28 -22.51 -2.88
N THR A 149 9.69 -22.08 -4.01
CA THR A 149 10.35 -22.10 -5.33
C THR A 149 11.14 -20.82 -5.62
N LEU A 150 11.16 -19.84 -4.72
CA LEU A 150 11.86 -18.59 -4.93
C LEU A 150 13.37 -18.79 -4.67
N GLY A 151 14.17 -18.80 -5.73
CA GLY A 151 15.59 -19.16 -5.64
C GLY A 151 16.54 -17.97 -5.46
N SER A 152 16.10 -16.73 -5.75
CA SER A 152 16.99 -15.56 -5.66
C SER A 152 16.24 -14.23 -5.50
N PRO A 153 16.91 -13.17 -5.00
CA PRO A 153 16.33 -11.84 -4.95
C PRO A 153 15.99 -11.28 -6.34
N GLN A 154 16.79 -11.61 -7.36
CA GLN A 154 16.54 -11.16 -8.73
C GLN A 154 15.23 -11.73 -9.25
N GLU A 155 14.97 -13.02 -9.00
CA GLU A 155 13.71 -13.66 -9.33
C GLU A 155 12.51 -12.98 -8.63
N PHE A 156 12.65 -12.62 -7.35
CA PHE A 156 11.62 -11.88 -6.62
C PHE A 156 11.30 -10.54 -7.31
N PHE A 157 12.32 -9.76 -7.67
CA PHE A 157 12.10 -8.46 -8.33
C PHE A 157 11.41 -8.62 -9.70
N LEU A 158 11.80 -9.62 -10.50
CA LEU A 158 11.18 -9.91 -11.79
C LEU A 158 9.71 -10.34 -11.64
N ARG A 159 9.41 -11.21 -10.67
CA ARG A 159 8.04 -11.64 -10.37
C ARG A 159 7.17 -10.46 -9.92
N ALA A 160 7.69 -9.64 -9.00
CA ALA A 160 6.99 -8.46 -8.49
C ALA A 160 6.74 -7.41 -9.59
N GLU A 161 7.71 -7.20 -10.50
CA GLU A 161 7.54 -6.32 -11.65
C GLU A 161 6.43 -6.81 -12.59
N ARG A 162 6.46 -8.09 -12.97
CA ARG A 162 5.43 -8.68 -13.83
C ARG A 162 4.04 -8.60 -13.20
N SER A 163 3.93 -8.92 -11.92
CA SER A 163 2.67 -8.88 -11.17
C SER A 163 2.12 -7.45 -11.07
N TYR A 164 2.98 -6.47 -10.78
CA TYR A 164 2.59 -5.06 -10.78
C TYR A 164 2.17 -4.56 -12.15
N LEU A 165 2.88 -4.90 -13.23
CA LEU A 165 2.50 -4.50 -14.59
C LEU A 165 1.13 -5.06 -14.97
N ASN A 166 0.84 -6.31 -14.60
CA ASN A 166 -0.47 -6.91 -14.76
C ASN A 166 -1.53 -6.16 -13.95
N ALA A 167 -1.27 -5.87 -12.67
CA ALA A 167 -2.16 -5.08 -11.83
C ALA A 167 -2.43 -3.69 -12.39
N ALA A 168 -1.39 -2.95 -12.80
CA ALA A 168 -1.52 -1.62 -13.36
C ALA A 168 -2.33 -1.62 -14.66
N SER A 169 -2.13 -2.61 -15.54
CA SER A 169 -2.92 -2.78 -16.75
C SER A 169 -4.39 -3.09 -16.44
N ALA A 170 -4.64 -4.01 -15.50
CA ALA A 170 -5.99 -4.41 -15.10
C ALA A 170 -6.79 -3.24 -14.49
N LEU A 171 -6.13 -2.41 -13.66
CA LEU A 171 -6.75 -1.22 -13.08
C LEU A 171 -7.21 -0.22 -14.15
N LYS A 172 -6.46 -0.09 -15.26
CA LYS A 172 -6.87 0.76 -16.41
C LYS A 172 -8.11 0.22 -17.11
N SER A 173 -8.26 -1.10 -17.19
CA SER A 173 -9.48 -1.75 -17.69
C SER A 173 -10.63 -1.78 -16.68
N GLY A 174 -10.44 -1.32 -15.45
CA GLY A 174 -11.48 -1.30 -14.42
C GLY A 174 -11.54 -2.56 -13.54
N ASP A 175 -10.47 -3.36 -13.50
CA ASP A 175 -10.39 -4.59 -12.70
C ASP A 175 -9.32 -4.46 -11.59
N ALA A 176 -9.75 -4.66 -10.34
CA ALA A 176 -8.87 -4.65 -9.16
C ALA A 176 -8.39 -6.04 -8.74
N GLY A 177 -8.87 -7.13 -9.36
CA GLY A 177 -8.49 -8.50 -9.02
C GLY A 177 -6.98 -8.73 -9.03
N PRO A 178 -6.28 -8.42 -10.13
CA PRO A 178 -4.83 -8.56 -10.22
C PRO A 178 -4.06 -7.70 -9.20
N LEU A 179 -4.57 -6.53 -8.81
CA LEU A 179 -3.98 -5.77 -7.71
C LEU A 179 -4.08 -6.54 -6.40
N LYS A 180 -5.23 -7.11 -6.06
CA LYS A 180 -5.41 -7.88 -4.82
C LYS A 180 -4.45 -9.08 -4.75
N VAL A 181 -4.22 -9.77 -5.87
CA VAL A 181 -3.22 -10.85 -5.97
C VAL A 181 -1.82 -10.31 -5.68
N PHE A 182 -1.44 -9.21 -6.33
CA PHE A 182 -0.14 -8.57 -6.10
C PHE A 182 0.10 -8.17 -4.64
N LEU A 183 -0.93 -7.67 -3.94
CA LEU A 183 -0.81 -7.31 -2.51
C LEU A 183 -0.51 -8.55 -1.64
N VAL A 184 -1.08 -9.71 -1.96
CA VAL A 184 -0.82 -10.97 -1.25
C VAL A 184 0.59 -11.45 -1.50
N GLU A 185 1.08 -11.38 -2.73
CA GLU A 185 2.47 -11.78 -3.06
C GLU A 185 3.51 -10.97 -2.29
N LEU A 186 3.26 -9.67 -2.07
CA LEU A 186 4.18 -8.80 -1.33
C LEU A 186 4.10 -8.97 0.19
N ARG A 187 2.92 -9.35 0.70
CA ARG A 187 2.70 -9.60 2.13
C ARG A 187 1.82 -10.84 2.29
N PRO A 188 2.43 -12.03 2.14
CA PRO A 188 1.73 -13.29 2.31
C PRO A 188 1.19 -13.38 3.75
N PRO A 189 0.03 -14.03 3.96
CA PRO A 189 -0.47 -14.28 5.31
C PRO A 189 0.57 -15.05 6.12
N ALA A 190 0.68 -14.72 7.41
CA ALA A 190 1.51 -15.51 8.31
C ALA A 190 1.02 -16.97 8.28
N ALA A 191 1.95 -17.92 8.08
CA ALA A 191 1.67 -19.35 8.11
C ALA A 191 1.32 -19.83 9.52
#